data_AF-A0A3P7MNR4-F1
#
_entry.id   AF-A0A3P7MNR4-F1
#
_cell.length_a   1.000
_cell.length_b   1.000
_cell.length_c   1.000
_cell.angle_alpha   90.00
_cell.angle_beta   90.00
_cell.angle_gamma   90.00
#
_symmetry.space_group_name_H-M   'P 1'
#
loop_
_entity.id
_entity.type
_entity.pdbx_description
1 polymer ?
#
loop_
_entity_poly.entity_id
_entity_poly.type
_entity_poly.pdbx_seq_one_letter_code
_entity_poly.pdbx_strand_id
1 'polypeptide(L)'
;AQSIYDTIGLFDVTGELQRYLKSDVKVDEEKRERLKRLSERTALMDEDEYKEYTVARTYSFCAGHGVRKAKIGRFLKWLGNPEIAPNALVVLNYMACEMICCIVEGALWSRREEGKNHFVDVYPFKALQPRHYEESLRKNKAYMIGGNILIGTYQC
;
A
#
# COMPACT_ATOMS: atom_id res chain seq x y z
N ALA A 1 19.88 -4.32 4.73
CA ALA A 1 20.11 -4.24 3.27
C ALA A 1 20.32 -5.63 2.67
N GLN A 2 21.30 -6.42 3.14
CA GLN A 2 21.57 -7.79 2.63
C GLN A 2 20.34 -8.71 2.60
N SER A 3 19.59 -8.79 3.71
CA SER A 3 18.36 -9.61 3.80
C SER A 3 17.27 -9.26 2.79
N ILE A 4 17.21 -8.01 2.30
CA ILE A 4 16.24 -7.60 1.27
C ILE A 4 16.67 -8.15 -0.09
N TYR A 5 17.96 -8.06 -0.43
CA TYR A 5 18.50 -8.63 -1.66
C TYR A 5 18.35 -10.14 -1.71
N ASP A 6 18.59 -10.83 -0.59
CA ASP A 6 18.40 -12.28 -0.47
C ASP A 6 16.91 -12.66 -0.66
N THR A 7 16.00 -11.84 -0.13
CA THR A 7 14.55 -12.05 -0.30
C THR A 7 14.10 -11.78 -1.73
N ILE A 8 14.67 -10.76 -2.38
CA ILE A 8 14.39 -10.43 -3.79
C ILE A 8 14.84 -11.55 -4.71
N GLY A 9 16.00 -12.18 -4.45
CA GLY A 9 16.46 -13.33 -5.22
C GLY A 9 15.60 -14.58 -5.14
N LEU A 10 14.68 -14.66 -4.18
CA LEU A 10 13.74 -15.78 -4.10
C LEU A 10 12.55 -15.66 -5.06
N PHE A 11 12.21 -14.46 -5.53
CA PHE A 11 11.07 -14.25 -6.45
C PHE A 11 11.43 -13.54 -7.75
N ASP A 12 12.61 -12.94 -7.84
CA ASP A 12 13.17 -12.40 -9.08
C ASP A 12 13.72 -13.52 -9.97
N VAL A 13 12.83 -14.33 -10.52
CA VAL A 13 13.17 -15.47 -11.38
C VAL A 13 13.93 -15.03 -12.64
N THR A 14 13.66 -13.82 -13.15
CA THR A 14 14.29 -13.28 -14.37
C THR A 14 15.65 -12.62 -14.10
N GLY A 15 15.94 -12.27 -12.85
CA GLY A 15 17.11 -11.48 -12.47
C GLY A 15 17.00 -10.00 -12.89
N GLU A 16 15.86 -9.58 -13.44
CA GLU A 16 15.66 -8.21 -13.93
C GLU A 16 15.56 -7.23 -12.76
N LEU A 17 14.86 -7.60 -11.69
CA LEU A 17 14.70 -6.74 -10.52
C LEU A 17 16.06 -6.53 -9.81
N GLN A 18 16.87 -7.58 -9.69
CA GLN A 18 18.22 -7.48 -9.15
C GLN A 18 19.14 -6.63 -10.03
N ARG A 19 19.07 -6.78 -11.36
CA ARG A 19 19.84 -5.95 -12.29
C ARG A 19 19.44 -4.48 -12.19
N TYR A 20 18.14 -4.20 -12.14
CA TYR A 20 17.60 -2.86 -11.95
C TYR A 20 18.12 -2.24 -10.64
N LEU A 21 18.06 -2.98 -9.52
CA LEU A 21 18.53 -2.50 -8.21
C LEU A 21 20.05 -2.30 -8.13
N LYS A 22 20.83 -3.04 -8.92
CA LYS A 22 22.30 -2.93 -8.98
C LYS A 22 22.80 -1.87 -9.95
N SER A 23 21.95 -1.38 -10.86
CA SER A 23 22.31 -0.28 -11.76
C SER A 23 22.49 1.01 -10.96
N ASP A 24 23.47 1.86 -11.30
CA ASP A 24 23.64 3.17 -10.67
C ASP A 24 22.38 4.02 -10.93
N VAL A 25 21.56 4.12 -9.88
CA VAL A 25 20.11 4.33 -9.93
C VAL A 25 19.73 5.73 -10.42
N LYS A 26 18.82 5.77 -11.41
CA LYS A 26 17.92 6.92 -11.66
C LYS A 26 17.09 7.21 -10.41
N VAL A 27 17.03 8.47 -9.98
CA VAL A 27 16.15 8.91 -8.88
C VAL A 27 14.75 8.31 -9.04
N ASP A 28 14.32 7.53 -8.04
CA ASP A 28 12.95 7.03 -7.96
C ASP A 28 12.05 8.21 -7.54
N GLU A 29 11.49 8.87 -8.54
CA GLU A 29 10.64 10.06 -8.37
C GLU A 29 9.40 9.76 -7.53
N GLU A 30 8.84 8.55 -7.65
CA GLU A 30 7.66 8.12 -6.91
C GLU A 30 7.98 8.03 -5.42
N LYS A 31 9.09 7.34 -5.09
CA LYS A 31 9.59 7.25 -3.73
C LYS A 31 9.95 8.62 -3.16
N ARG A 32 10.54 9.51 -3.96
CA ARG A 32 10.90 10.89 -3.56
C ARG A 32 9.66 11.69 -3.19
N GLU A 33 8.63 11.69 -4.05
CA GLU A 33 7.37 12.40 -3.78
C GLU A 33 6.58 11.78 -2.62
N ARG A 34 6.62 10.45 -2.44
CA ARG A 34 6.07 9.81 -1.23
C ARG A 34 6.74 10.29 0.05
N LEU A 35 8.07 10.30 0.08
CA LEU A 35 8.83 10.78 1.23
C LEU A 35 8.54 12.26 1.53
N LYS A 36 8.41 13.08 0.49
CA LYS A 36 8.03 14.50 0.62
C LYS A 36 6.64 14.66 1.26
N ARG A 37 5.60 13.98 0.73
CA ARG A 37 4.24 14.01 1.30
C ARG A 37 4.20 13.54 2.76
N LEU A 38 4.97 12.50 3.09
CA LEU A 38 5.10 12.01 4.46
C LEU A 38 5.74 13.06 5.38
N SER A 39 6.81 13.72 4.93
CA SER A 39 7.49 14.77 5.69
C SER A 39 6.56 15.96 5.95
N GLU A 40 5.92 16.47 4.90
CA GLU A 40 4.96 17.58 4.98
C GLU A 40 3.81 17.27 5.95
N ARG A 41 3.26 16.05 5.90
CA ARG A 41 2.20 15.65 6.81
C ARG A 41 2.69 15.51 8.26
N THR A 42 3.87 14.94 8.46
CA THR A 42 4.46 14.74 9.79
C THR A 42 4.78 16.08 10.47
N ALA A 43 5.21 17.07 9.70
CA ALA A 43 5.51 18.42 10.20
C ALA A 43 4.28 19.18 10.74
N LEU A 44 3.07 18.75 10.39
CA LEU A 44 1.81 19.37 10.82
C LEU A 44 1.14 18.63 11.99
N MET A 45 1.69 17.49 12.42
CA MET A 45 1.12 16.68 13.50
C MET A 45 1.51 17.25 14.87
N ASP A 46 0.57 17.20 15.82
CA ASP A 46 0.90 17.36 17.23
C ASP A 46 1.51 16.07 17.83
N GLU A 47 1.86 16.11 19.12
CA GLU A 47 2.52 14.99 19.80
C GLU A 47 1.63 13.73 19.85
N ASP A 48 0.33 13.90 20.11
CA ASP A 48 -0.61 12.80 20.23
C ASP A 48 -0.89 12.18 18.85
N GLU A 49 -1.12 13.01 17.83
CA GLU A 49 -1.28 12.58 16.44
C GLU A 49 -0.04 11.83 15.93
N TYR A 50 1.16 12.34 16.23
CA TYR A 50 2.41 11.70 15.82
C TYR A 50 2.61 10.32 16.48
N LYS A 51 2.23 10.20 17.76
CA LYS A 51 2.28 8.95 18.51
C LYS A 51 1.33 7.91 17.91
N GLU A 52 0.08 8.29 17.64
CA GLU A 52 -0.89 7.41 16.98
C GLU A 52 -0.42 7.00 15.58
N TYR A 53 0.10 7.95 14.81
CA TYR A 53 0.66 7.72 13.48
C TYR A 53 1.82 6.72 13.52
N THR A 54 2.74 6.85 14.48
CA THR A 54 3.87 5.92 14.65
C THR A 54 3.40 4.52 14.98
N VAL A 55 2.42 4.39 15.90
CA VAL A 55 1.82 3.09 16.24
C VAL A 55 1.12 2.48 15.03
N ALA A 56 0.34 3.27 14.28
CA ALA A 56 -0.34 2.85 13.05
C ALA A 56 0.63 2.23 12.03
N ARG A 57 1.82 2.82 11.85
CA ARG A 57 2.86 2.35 10.93
C ARG A 57 3.48 0.99 11.32
N THR A 58 3.36 0.57 12.58
CA THR A 58 3.87 -0.73 13.02
C THR A 58 2.91 -1.89 12.70
N TYR A 59 1.66 -1.59 12.33
CA TYR A 59 0.71 -2.61 11.93
C TYR A 59 1.04 -3.16 10.55
N SER A 60 0.87 -4.47 10.42
CA SER A 60 1.14 -5.23 9.21
C SER A 60 0.27 -6.47 9.22
N PHE A 61 0.01 -7.00 8.03
CA PHE A 61 -0.72 -8.25 7.84
C PHE A 61 0.18 -9.45 8.14
N CYS A 62 1.45 -9.38 7.74
CA CYS A 62 2.36 -10.53 7.80
C CYS A 62 3.61 -10.37 8.67
N ALA A 63 3.81 -9.27 9.42
CA ALA A 63 4.96 -9.20 10.34
C ALA A 63 4.57 -9.75 11.72
N GLY A 64 5.33 -10.73 12.24
CA GLY A 64 5.05 -11.21 13.60
C GLY A 64 5.97 -12.27 14.23
N HIS A 65 6.33 -12.01 15.49
CA HIS A 65 6.54 -13.03 16.53
C HIS A 65 5.32 -13.09 17.46
N GLY A 66 5.03 -14.25 18.07
CA GLY A 66 3.96 -14.42 19.07
C GLY A 66 2.55 -14.18 18.53
N VAL A 67 1.77 -13.31 19.18
CA VAL A 67 0.36 -12.97 18.85
C VAL A 67 0.18 -12.50 17.41
N ARG A 68 1.23 -11.91 16.81
CA ARG A 68 1.22 -11.48 15.40
C ARG A 68 1.23 -12.66 14.42
N LYS A 69 1.81 -13.83 14.77
CA LYS A 69 1.75 -15.05 13.95
C LYS A 69 0.31 -15.56 13.77
N ALA A 70 -0.53 -15.42 14.79
CA ALA A 70 -1.95 -15.73 14.70
C ALA A 70 -2.73 -14.74 13.79
N LYS A 71 -2.23 -13.51 13.60
CA LYS A 71 -2.77 -12.57 12.61
C LYS A 71 -2.45 -13.02 11.18
N ILE A 72 -1.24 -13.54 10.94
CA ILE A 72 -0.84 -14.12 9.64
C ILE A 72 -1.77 -15.28 9.28
N GLY A 73 -1.97 -16.23 10.20
CA GLY A 73 -2.86 -17.38 9.95
C GLY A 73 -4.30 -16.98 9.64
N ARG A 74 -4.85 -15.96 10.32
CA ARG A 74 -6.18 -15.41 9.99
C ARG A 74 -6.22 -14.75 8.62
N PHE A 75 -5.19 -13.99 8.27
CA PHE A 75 -5.09 -13.32 6.99
C PHE A 75 -4.98 -14.34 5.84
N LEU A 76 -4.10 -15.33 5.96
CA LEU A 76 -3.98 -16.42 4.98
C LEU A 76 -5.28 -17.22 4.88
N LYS A 77 -5.96 -17.50 5.99
CA LYS A 77 -7.27 -18.15 5.97
C LYS A 77 -8.32 -17.34 5.23
N TRP A 78 -8.35 -16.02 5.43
CA TRP A 78 -9.25 -15.12 4.70
C TRP A 78 -8.96 -15.12 3.19
N LEU A 79 -7.69 -15.27 2.80
CA LEU A 79 -7.27 -15.44 1.40
C LEU A 79 -7.54 -16.84 0.81
N GLY A 80 -8.14 -17.76 1.57
CA GLY A 80 -8.40 -19.13 1.10
C GLY A 80 -7.26 -20.12 1.38
N ASN A 81 -6.38 -19.82 2.35
CA ASN A 81 -5.21 -20.64 2.74
C ASN A 81 -4.25 -20.94 1.57
N PRO A 82 -3.70 -19.92 0.89
CA PRO A 82 -2.70 -20.15 -0.15
C PRO A 82 -1.43 -20.79 0.44
N GLU A 83 -0.83 -21.71 -0.31
CA GLU A 83 0.52 -22.19 -0.01
C GLU A 83 1.52 -21.08 -0.34
N ILE A 84 2.19 -20.55 0.69
CA ILE A 84 3.11 -19.43 0.55
C ILE A 84 4.40 -19.69 1.33
N ALA A 85 5.53 -19.46 0.67
CA ALA A 85 6.83 -19.57 1.31
C ALA A 85 6.99 -18.49 2.40
N PRO A 86 7.61 -18.79 3.56
CA PRO A 86 7.73 -17.83 4.67
C PRO A 86 8.36 -16.49 4.30
N ASN A 87 9.35 -16.50 3.40
CA ASN A 87 10.01 -15.31 2.86
C ASN A 87 9.11 -14.51 1.91
N ALA A 88 8.15 -15.13 1.23
CA ALA A 88 7.20 -14.43 0.36
C ALA A 88 6.13 -13.64 1.15
N LEU A 89 5.99 -13.90 2.46
CA LEU A 89 5.09 -13.15 3.34
C LEU A 89 5.41 -11.65 3.40
N VAL A 90 6.69 -11.26 3.25
CA VAL A 90 7.07 -9.84 3.22
C VAL A 90 6.53 -9.14 1.98
N VAL A 91 6.57 -9.84 0.83
CA VAL A 91 6.05 -9.34 -0.45
C VAL A 91 4.53 -9.26 -0.39
N LEU A 92 3.88 -10.30 0.13
CA LEU A 92 2.43 -10.30 0.34
C LEU A 92 1.98 -9.16 1.26
N ASN A 93 2.70 -8.92 2.36
CA ASN A 93 2.42 -7.80 3.24
C ASN A 93 2.58 -6.45 2.54
N TYR A 94 3.67 -6.28 1.79
CA TYR A 94 3.90 -5.08 1.01
C TYR A 94 2.77 -4.84 0.02
N MET A 95 2.40 -5.85 -0.78
CA MET A 95 1.28 -5.75 -1.72
C MET A 95 -0.02 -5.36 -1.02
N ALA A 96 -0.37 -6.00 0.10
CA ALA A 96 -1.59 -5.68 0.84
C ALA A 96 -1.58 -4.22 1.36
N CYS A 97 -0.47 -3.77 1.95
CA CYS A 97 -0.34 -2.40 2.43
C CYS A 97 -0.40 -1.38 1.28
N GLU A 98 0.31 -1.64 0.17
CA GLU A 98 0.31 -0.77 -1.00
C GLU A 98 -1.06 -0.69 -1.65
N MET A 99 -1.78 -1.81 -1.76
CA MET A 99 -3.16 -1.85 -2.24
C MET A 99 -4.06 -0.90 -1.43
N ILE A 100 -3.96 -0.96 -0.10
CA ILE A 100 -4.71 -0.09 0.81
C ILE A 100 -4.28 1.37 0.65
N CYS A 101 -2.99 1.65 0.59
CA CYS A 101 -2.48 3.00 0.37
C CYS A 101 -3.03 3.59 -0.92
N CYS A 102 -2.90 2.89 -2.05
CA CYS A 102 -3.37 3.37 -3.35
C CYS A 102 -4.89 3.64 -3.35
N ILE A 103 -5.70 2.73 -2.81
CA ILE A 103 -7.16 2.89 -2.84
C ILE A 103 -7.64 3.99 -1.87
N VAL A 104 -7.01 4.12 -0.69
CA VAL A 104 -7.36 5.16 0.29
C VAL A 104 -6.90 6.53 -0.19
N GLU A 105 -5.69 6.65 -0.75
CA GLU A 105 -5.21 7.91 -1.32
C GLU A 105 -6.07 8.38 -2.48
N GLY A 106 -6.41 7.49 -3.42
CA GLY A 106 -7.29 7.85 -4.52
C GLY A 106 -8.71 8.19 -4.05
N ALA A 107 -9.20 7.57 -2.97
CA ALA A 107 -10.48 7.94 -2.37
C ALA A 107 -10.43 9.33 -1.72
N LEU A 108 -9.33 9.68 -1.04
CA LEU A 108 -9.11 11.02 -0.49
C LEU A 108 -9.09 12.08 -1.59
N TRP A 109 -8.46 11.78 -2.72
CA TRP A 109 -8.42 12.69 -3.87
C TRP A 109 -9.79 12.85 -4.50
N SER A 110 -10.50 11.73 -4.71
CA SER A 110 -11.86 11.73 -5.25
C SER A 110 -12.82 12.57 -4.40
N ARG A 111 -12.70 12.49 -3.06
CA ARG A 111 -13.47 13.36 -2.16
C ARG A 111 -13.08 14.83 -2.25
N ARG A 112 -11.79 15.15 -2.43
CA ARG A 112 -11.33 16.55 -2.55
C ARG A 112 -11.79 17.21 -3.86
N GLU A 113 -11.85 16.43 -4.93
CA GLU A 113 -12.32 16.87 -6.24
C GLU A 113 -13.87 16.91 -6.33
N GLU A 114 -14.55 16.21 -5.42
CA GLU A 114 -16.02 16.25 -5.33
C GLU A 114 -16.50 17.69 -5.05
N GLY A 115 -17.41 18.19 -5.89
CA GLY A 115 -17.96 19.54 -5.75
C GLY A 115 -18.71 19.70 -4.43
N LYS A 116 -18.49 20.84 -3.73
CA LYS A 116 -19.03 21.13 -2.38
C LYS A 116 -20.55 20.99 -2.23
N ASN A 117 -21.30 21.01 -3.33
CA ASN A 117 -22.77 21.01 -3.34
C ASN A 117 -23.39 19.74 -3.92
N HIS A 118 -22.57 18.73 -4.27
CA HIS A 118 -23.11 17.56 -4.95
C HIS A 118 -23.84 16.60 -4.00
N PHE A 119 -23.45 16.49 -2.72
CA PHE A 119 -24.05 15.52 -1.79
C PHE A 119 -24.01 15.91 -0.31
N VAL A 120 -24.85 15.24 0.49
CA VAL A 120 -24.93 15.37 1.95
C VAL A 120 -23.76 14.61 2.58
N ASP A 121 -22.96 15.31 3.37
CA ASP A 121 -21.95 14.69 4.24
C ASP A 121 -22.67 13.88 5.32
N VAL A 122 -22.59 12.55 5.23
CA VAL A 122 -23.27 11.62 6.15
C VAL A 122 -22.31 11.25 7.27
N TYR A 123 -22.81 11.20 8.51
CA TYR A 123 -22.04 10.83 9.67
C TYR A 123 -21.31 9.46 9.49
N PRO A 124 -20.02 9.34 9.88
CA PRO A 124 -19.19 10.40 10.44
C PRO A 124 -18.83 11.45 9.40
N PHE A 125 -19.02 12.73 9.77
CA PHE A 125 -18.78 13.85 8.86
C PHE A 125 -17.35 13.83 8.34
N LYS A 126 -17.18 14.17 7.06
CA LYS A 126 -15.90 14.18 6.34
C LYS A 126 -15.22 12.81 6.33
N ALA A 127 -15.95 11.71 6.47
CA ALA A 127 -15.41 10.37 6.27
C ALA A 127 -15.23 10.04 4.78
N LEU A 128 -14.42 9.02 4.51
CA LEU A 128 -14.46 8.37 3.20
C LEU A 128 -15.71 7.49 3.12
N GLN A 129 -16.39 7.53 1.97
CA GLN A 129 -17.60 6.77 1.71
C GLN A 129 -17.32 5.79 0.55
N PRO A 130 -18.10 4.70 0.40
CA PRO A 130 -17.89 3.70 -0.66
C PRO A 130 -17.68 4.30 -2.05
N ARG A 131 -18.46 5.33 -2.42
CA ARG A 131 -18.33 6.02 -3.71
C ARG A 131 -16.95 6.64 -3.97
N HIS A 132 -16.26 7.11 -2.92
CA HIS A 132 -14.90 7.66 -3.09
C HIS A 132 -13.91 6.56 -3.47
N TYR A 133 -14.10 5.35 -2.92
CA TYR A 133 -13.30 4.19 -3.28
C TYR A 133 -13.65 3.68 -4.69
N GLU A 134 -14.93 3.69 -5.06
CA GLU A 134 -15.36 3.35 -6.43
C GLU A 134 -14.75 4.31 -7.46
N GLU A 135 -14.79 5.61 -7.20
CA GLU A 135 -14.18 6.62 -8.07
C GLU A 135 -12.65 6.51 -8.11
N SER A 136 -12.03 6.17 -6.97
CA SER A 136 -10.61 5.85 -6.90
C SER A 136 -10.24 4.69 -7.83
N LEU A 137 -11.06 3.63 -7.86
CA LEU A 137 -10.85 2.48 -8.74
C LEU A 137 -11.05 2.86 -10.20
N ARG A 138 -12.11 3.63 -10.52
CA ARG A 138 -12.40 4.10 -11.88
C ARG A 138 -11.28 4.95 -12.47
N LYS A 139 -10.61 5.75 -11.64
CA LYS A 139 -9.46 6.59 -12.03
C LYS A 139 -8.13 5.82 -12.09
N ASN A 140 -8.04 4.66 -11.44
CA ASN A 140 -6.80 3.88 -11.42
C ASN A 140 -6.59 3.17 -12.77
N LYS A 141 -5.57 3.58 -13.52
CA LYS A 141 -5.26 3.01 -14.84
C LYS A 141 -4.92 1.52 -14.78
N ALA A 142 -4.19 1.07 -13.75
CA ALA A 142 -3.84 -0.33 -13.59
C ALA A 142 -5.10 -1.18 -13.43
N TYR A 143 -6.04 -0.72 -12.61
CA TYR A 143 -7.32 -1.39 -12.40
C TYR A 143 -8.14 -1.47 -13.68
N MET A 144 -8.22 -0.37 -14.43
CA MET A 144 -8.95 -0.31 -15.70
C MET A 144 -8.40 -1.25 -16.78
N ILE A 145 -7.09 -1.49 -16.79
CA ILE A 145 -6.43 -2.32 -17.80
C ILE A 145 -6.44 -3.80 -17.40
N GLY A 146 -6.00 -4.10 -16.16
CA GLY A 146 -5.69 -5.46 -15.73
C GLY A 146 -6.51 -5.95 -14.53
N GLY A 147 -7.57 -5.23 -14.14
CA GLY A 147 -8.47 -5.61 -13.04
C GLY A 147 -7.83 -5.58 -11.66
N ASN A 148 -6.60 -5.06 -11.53
CA ASN A 148 -5.88 -5.00 -10.27
C ASN A 148 -5.14 -3.66 -10.12
N ILE A 149 -5.10 -3.14 -8.89
CA ILE A 149 -4.73 -1.74 -8.62
C ILE A 149 -3.21 -1.47 -8.58
N LEU A 150 -2.37 -2.51 -8.51
CA LEU A 150 -0.91 -2.36 -8.37
C LEU A 150 -0.13 -2.77 -9.63
N ILE A 151 -0.50 -3.90 -10.24
CA ILE A 151 0.25 -4.54 -11.31
C ILE A 151 -0.54 -4.61 -12.63
N GLY A 152 -1.74 -4.04 -12.70
CA GLY A 152 -2.62 -4.15 -13.87
C GLY A 152 -2.15 -3.39 -15.11
N THR A 153 -1.16 -2.48 -14.97
CA THR A 153 -0.45 -1.88 -16.10
C THR A 153 0.71 -2.74 -16.60
N TYR A 154 1.10 -3.79 -15.87
CA TYR A 154 2.19 -4.67 -16.26
C TYR A 154 1.66 -5.70 -17.25
N GLN A 155 1.89 -5.45 -18.53
CA GLN A 155 1.69 -6.43 -19.60
C GLN A 155 3.00 -7.21 -19.75
N CYS A 156 2.94 -8.54 -19.58
CA CYS A 156 4.02 -9.44 -19.98
C CYS A 156 4.16 -9.46 -21.51
#